data_AF-A0A7C4MT83-F1
#
_entry.id   AF-A0A7C4MT83-F1
#
_cell.length_a   1.000
_cell.length_b   1.000
_cell.length_c   1.000
_cell.angle_alpha   90.00
_cell.angle_beta   90.00
_cell.angle_gamma   90.00
#
_symmetry.space_group_name_H-M   'P 1'
#
loop_
_entity.id
_entity.type
_entity.pdbx_description
1 polymer ?
#
loop_
_entity_poly.entity_id
_entity_poly.type
_entity_poly.pdbx_seq_one_letter_code
_entity_poly.pdbx_strand_id
1 'polypeptide(L)'
;MEQSLLRIFTEVREHFPEVKENVSLLKPYLELMVLSPGLTLKSGEFEQMLGHKPETLYQSSSEAYAISVLYKVDDELTKGVIAHQFAEVLARERAIADHAFIDTICVERGFGENLLYAFMNDVFPGMIEKEFIRSEEIENRIQGLRRLLGC
;
A
#
# COMPACT_ATOMS: atom_id res chain seq x y z
N MET A 1 -10.96 -12.64 -8.26
CA MET A 1 -10.60 -11.61 -7.27
C MET A 1 -9.33 -11.99 -6.52
N GLU A 2 -9.36 -13.00 -5.63
CA GLU A 2 -8.17 -13.39 -4.84
C GLU A 2 -6.96 -13.78 -5.71
N GLN A 3 -7.17 -14.57 -6.76
CA GLN A 3 -6.10 -14.91 -7.72
C GLN A 3 -5.54 -13.68 -8.45
N SER A 4 -6.39 -12.71 -8.81
CA SER A 4 -5.97 -11.46 -9.45
C SER A 4 -5.15 -10.62 -8.48
N LEU A 5 -5.63 -10.47 -7.24
CA LEU A 5 -4.93 -9.74 -6.19
C LEU A 5 -3.58 -10.37 -5.88
N LEU A 6 -3.53 -11.70 -5.73
CA LEU A 6 -2.29 -12.44 -5.52
C LEU A 6 -1.31 -12.22 -6.67
N ARG A 7 -1.78 -12.30 -7.93
CA ARG A 7 -0.93 -12.04 -9.10
C ARG A 7 -0.31 -10.65 -9.05
N ILE A 8 -1.13 -9.62 -8.84
CA ILE A 8 -0.65 -8.23 -8.79
C ILE A 8 0.31 -8.05 -7.62
N PHE A 9 -0.02 -8.61 -6.45
CA PHE A 9 0.86 -8.58 -5.30
C PHE A 9 2.22 -9.19 -5.60
N THR A 10 2.26 -10.38 -6.21
CA THR A 10 3.53 -11.03 -6.57
C THR A 10 4.31 -10.24 -7.63
N GLU A 11 3.62 -9.60 -8.58
CA GLU A 11 4.24 -8.72 -9.57
C GLU A 11 4.92 -7.53 -8.90
N VAL A 12 4.17 -6.78 -8.06
CA VAL A 12 4.71 -5.62 -7.35
C VAL A 12 5.83 -6.03 -6.39
N ARG A 13 5.67 -7.14 -5.66
CA ARG A 13 6.64 -7.67 -4.70
C ARG A 13 8.04 -7.80 -5.28
N GLU A 14 8.19 -8.22 -6.53
CA GLU A 14 9.52 -8.43 -7.13
C GLU A 14 10.32 -7.13 -7.32
N HIS A 15 9.66 -5.97 -7.29
CA HIS A 15 10.32 -4.67 -7.36
C HIS A 15 10.83 -4.16 -5.99
N PHE A 16 10.51 -4.88 -4.91
CA PHE A 16 10.92 -4.54 -3.54
C PHE A 16 11.78 -5.65 -2.90
N PRO A 17 12.94 -5.99 -3.49
CA PRO A 17 13.78 -7.11 -3.03
C PRO A 17 14.23 -6.98 -1.57
N GLU A 18 14.31 -5.78 -1.03
CA GLU A 18 14.74 -5.51 0.34
C GLU A 18 13.76 -6.04 1.40
N VAL A 19 12.47 -6.11 1.06
CA VAL A 19 11.41 -6.45 2.02
C VAL A 19 10.53 -7.60 1.54
N LYS A 20 10.72 -8.10 0.31
CA LYS A 20 9.83 -9.11 -0.30
C LYS A 20 9.71 -10.43 0.47
N GLU A 21 10.73 -10.81 1.22
CA GLU A 21 10.72 -12.04 2.03
C GLU A 21 10.08 -11.87 3.42
N ASN A 22 9.74 -10.62 3.79
CA ASN A 22 9.23 -10.26 5.11
C ASN A 22 7.75 -9.88 5.10
N VAL A 23 7.13 -9.83 3.92
CA VAL A 23 5.78 -9.29 3.71
C VAL A 23 4.82 -10.37 3.19
N SER A 24 3.82 -10.70 3.99
CA SER A 24 2.71 -11.58 3.61
C SER A 24 1.54 -10.80 3.01
N LEU A 25 0.71 -11.46 2.19
CA LEU A 25 -0.57 -10.91 1.72
C LEU A 25 -1.71 -11.60 2.47
N LEU A 26 -2.56 -10.80 3.10
CA LEU A 26 -3.78 -11.27 3.74
C LEU A 26 -4.94 -11.32 2.74
N LYS A 27 -6.00 -12.07 3.09
CA LYS A 27 -7.30 -11.88 2.45
C LYS A 27 -7.78 -10.43 2.65
N PRO A 28 -8.56 -9.86 1.72
CA PRO A 28 -9.13 -8.53 1.90
C PRO A 28 -10.08 -8.51 3.11
N TYR A 29 -9.78 -7.66 4.10
CA TYR A 29 -10.64 -7.40 5.24
C TYR A 29 -11.42 -6.09 5.03
N LEU A 30 -12.73 -6.21 4.82
CA LEU A 30 -13.61 -5.08 4.49
C LEU A 30 -13.72 -4.08 5.66
N GLU A 31 -13.68 -4.56 6.88
CA GLU A 31 -13.66 -3.78 8.11
C GLU A 31 -12.44 -2.85 8.20
N LEU A 32 -11.32 -3.18 7.54
CA LEU A 32 -10.13 -2.32 7.49
C LEU A 32 -10.24 -1.23 6.43
N MET A 33 -11.23 -1.29 5.54
CA MET A 33 -11.42 -0.31 4.46
C MET A 33 -11.75 1.08 4.97
N VAL A 34 -12.28 1.20 6.19
CA VAL A 34 -12.52 2.51 6.82
C VAL A 34 -11.20 3.23 7.16
N LEU A 35 -10.08 2.51 7.13
CA LEU A 35 -8.75 2.99 7.51
C LEU A 35 -7.73 3.01 6.38
N SER A 36 -7.96 2.27 5.28
CA SER A 36 -6.97 1.73 4.33
C SER A 36 -7.60 1.19 3.04
N PRO A 37 -7.33 1.58 1.76
CA PRO A 37 -7.55 0.59 0.70
C PRO A 37 -6.50 -0.52 0.77
N GLY A 38 -5.39 -0.22 1.44
CA GLY A 38 -4.23 -1.05 1.65
C GLY A 38 -3.67 -0.68 3.01
N LEU A 39 -3.58 -1.65 3.90
CA LEU A 39 -3.01 -1.46 5.22
C LEU A 39 -1.81 -2.37 5.38
N THR A 40 -0.73 -1.81 5.93
CA THR A 40 0.49 -2.53 6.28
C THR A 40 0.73 -2.43 7.78
N LEU A 41 0.84 -3.58 8.44
CA LEU A 41 1.14 -3.68 9.86
C LEU A 41 1.98 -4.94 10.13
N LYS A 42 2.52 -5.06 11.34
CA LYS A 42 3.06 -6.34 11.80
C LYS A 42 1.92 -7.34 11.94
N SER A 43 2.17 -8.62 11.68
CA SER A 43 1.10 -9.64 11.68
C SER A 43 0.34 -9.72 13.02
N GLY A 44 1.02 -9.50 14.15
CA GLY A 44 0.38 -9.45 15.47
C GLY A 44 -0.54 -8.24 15.70
N GLU A 45 -0.32 -7.13 14.99
CA GLU A 45 -1.18 -5.94 15.07
C GLU A 45 -2.50 -6.18 14.32
N PHE A 46 -2.47 -6.90 13.20
CA PHE A 46 -3.69 -7.33 12.51
C PHE A 46 -4.55 -8.23 13.39
N GLU A 47 -3.95 -9.21 14.06
CA GLU A 47 -4.70 -10.10 14.97
C GLU A 47 -5.37 -9.32 16.11
N GLN A 48 -4.70 -8.31 16.65
CA GLN A 48 -5.29 -7.42 17.66
C GLN A 48 -6.44 -6.59 17.09
N MET A 49 -6.31 -6.05 15.88
CA MET A 49 -7.35 -5.24 15.24
C MET A 49 -8.58 -6.05 14.84
N LEU A 50 -8.37 -7.26 14.32
CA LEU A 50 -9.44 -8.13 13.83
C LEU A 50 -10.06 -8.98 14.96
N GLY A 51 -9.36 -9.16 16.07
CA GLY A 51 -9.77 -10.04 17.18
C GLY A 51 -9.63 -11.54 16.85
N HIS A 52 -9.01 -11.88 15.72
CA HIS A 52 -8.71 -13.24 15.30
C HIS A 52 -7.48 -13.25 14.40
N LYS A 53 -6.85 -14.43 14.27
CA LYS A 53 -5.74 -14.61 13.34
C LYS A 53 -6.23 -14.38 11.89
N PRO A 54 -5.58 -13.52 11.10
CA PRO A 54 -5.96 -13.31 9.71
C PRO A 54 -5.59 -14.49 8.82
N GLU A 55 -6.36 -14.70 7.76
CA GLU A 55 -6.10 -15.65 6.69
C GLU A 55 -5.17 -15.02 5.64
N THR A 56 -4.19 -15.79 5.18
CA THR A 56 -3.21 -15.37 4.18
C THR A 56 -3.57 -15.86 2.79
N LEU A 57 -3.47 -15.00 1.79
CA LEU A 57 -3.41 -15.38 0.37
C LEU A 57 -1.98 -15.73 -0.07
N TYR A 58 -0.98 -15.10 0.55
CA TYR A 58 0.43 -15.41 0.37
C TYR A 58 1.15 -15.30 1.72
N GLN A 59 1.93 -16.31 2.04
CA GLN A 59 2.72 -16.39 3.27
C GLN A 59 4.20 -16.18 2.94
N SER A 60 4.81 -15.17 3.54
CA SER A 60 6.25 -14.92 3.41
C SER A 60 7.08 -15.82 4.34
N SER A 61 8.35 -16.00 4.00
CA SER A 61 9.25 -16.95 4.68
C SER A 61 9.77 -16.44 6.03
N SER A 62 9.91 -15.12 6.19
CA SER A 62 10.49 -14.47 7.38
C SER A 62 9.47 -13.62 8.15
N GLU A 63 8.22 -13.59 7.68
CA GLU A 63 7.07 -12.77 8.10
C GLU A 63 7.27 -11.82 9.28
N ALA A 64 7.59 -10.57 8.95
CA ALA A 64 7.59 -9.45 9.89
C ALA A 64 6.38 -8.52 9.71
N TYR A 65 5.85 -8.44 8.48
CA TYR A 65 4.75 -7.57 8.08
C TYR A 65 3.71 -8.33 7.26
N ALA A 66 2.49 -7.81 7.28
CA ALA A 66 1.42 -8.25 6.42
C ALA A 66 0.77 -7.05 5.72
N ILE A 67 0.22 -7.30 4.54
CA ILE A 67 -0.52 -6.34 3.74
C ILE A 67 -1.95 -6.88 3.56
N SER A 68 -2.95 -6.06 3.86
CA SER A 68 -4.35 -6.29 3.46
C SER A 68 -4.76 -5.21 2.46
N VAL A 69 -5.19 -5.59 1.26
CA VAL A 69 -5.59 -4.66 0.19
C VAL A 69 -6.96 -5.02 -0.36
N LEU A 70 -7.79 -4.00 -0.57
CA LEU A 70 -9.04 -4.10 -1.30
C LEU A 70 -8.73 -4.14 -2.81
N TYR A 71 -8.91 -5.31 -3.41
CA TYR A 71 -8.82 -5.46 -4.86
C TYR A 71 -9.87 -4.58 -5.57
N LYS A 72 -9.43 -3.81 -6.57
CA LYS A 72 -10.31 -3.20 -7.57
C LYS A 72 -10.11 -3.91 -8.90
N VAL A 73 -11.17 -3.97 -9.71
CA VAL A 73 -11.10 -4.52 -11.09
C VAL A 73 -10.07 -3.76 -11.95
N ASP A 74 -9.78 -2.52 -11.58
CA ASP A 74 -8.66 -1.75 -12.10
C ASP A 74 -7.34 -2.23 -11.46
N ASP A 75 -6.59 -3.02 -12.22
CA ASP A 75 -5.32 -3.58 -11.80
C ASP A 75 -4.23 -2.51 -11.62
N GLU A 76 -4.24 -1.45 -12.44
CA GLU A 76 -3.23 -0.38 -12.36
C GLU A 76 -3.39 0.43 -11.08
N LEU A 77 -4.64 0.63 -10.67
CA LEU A 77 -4.93 1.20 -9.36
C LEU A 77 -4.47 0.28 -8.23
N THR A 78 -4.81 -1.01 -8.32
CA THR A 78 -4.46 -1.99 -7.29
C THR A 78 -2.94 -2.12 -7.14
N LYS A 79 -2.19 -2.05 -8.25
CA LYS A 79 -0.71 -1.96 -8.25
C LYS A 79 -0.22 -0.76 -7.46
N GLY A 80 -0.79 0.43 -7.68
CA GLY A 80 -0.41 1.65 -6.97
C GLY A 80 -0.61 1.54 -5.46
N VAL A 81 -1.73 0.96 -5.04
CA VAL A 81 -2.02 0.72 -3.61
C VAL A 81 -1.01 -0.26 -3.02
N ILE A 82 -0.75 -1.39 -3.67
CA ILE A 82 0.20 -2.41 -3.16
C ILE A 82 1.63 -1.86 -3.14
N ALA A 83 2.04 -1.11 -4.17
CA ALA A 83 3.37 -0.51 -4.23
C ALA A 83 3.59 0.48 -3.08
N HIS A 84 2.58 1.31 -2.79
CA HIS A 84 2.60 2.19 -1.62
C HIS A 84 2.80 1.40 -0.32
N GLN A 85 2.10 0.28 -0.15
CA GLN A 85 2.23 -0.56 1.03
C GLN A 85 3.65 -1.14 1.20
N PHE A 86 4.25 -1.64 0.11
CA PHE A 86 5.64 -2.09 0.15
C PHE A 86 6.64 -0.96 0.42
N ALA A 87 6.43 0.22 -0.17
CA ALA A 87 7.25 1.40 0.08
C ALA A 87 7.16 1.85 1.55
N GLU A 88 5.98 1.74 2.15
CA GLU A 88 5.76 2.02 3.57
C GLU A 88 6.53 1.05 4.48
N VAL A 89 6.55 -0.25 4.17
CA VAL A 89 7.41 -1.21 4.89
C VAL A 89 8.87 -0.77 4.83
N LEU A 90 9.36 -0.44 3.63
CA LEU A 90 10.76 -0.05 3.44
C LEU A 90 11.11 1.25 4.17
N ALA A 91 10.19 2.22 4.21
CA ALA A 91 10.36 3.46 4.97
C ALA A 91 10.38 3.19 6.48
N ARG A 92 9.49 2.33 6.98
CA ARG A 92 9.44 1.92 8.41
C ARG A 92 10.70 1.21 8.86
N GLU A 93 11.26 0.30 8.05
CA GLU A 93 12.55 -0.36 8.31
C GLU A 93 13.70 0.65 8.45
N ARG A 94 13.55 1.85 7.86
CA ARG A 94 14.50 2.96 7.97
C ARG A 94 14.11 3.99 9.03
N ALA A 95 13.06 3.73 9.82
CA ALA A 95 12.47 4.66 10.78
C ALA A 95 12.05 6.01 10.16
N ILE A 96 11.58 5.99 8.90
CA ILE A 96 11.08 7.16 8.18
C ILE A 96 9.57 7.05 8.04
N ALA A 97 8.85 8.11 8.42
CA ALA A 97 7.39 8.21 8.32
C ALA A 97 6.93 9.31 7.32
N ASP A 98 7.83 9.79 6.47
CA ASP A 98 7.56 10.86 5.50
C ASP A 98 6.89 10.31 4.23
N HIS A 99 5.70 10.84 3.90
CA HIS A 99 4.96 10.45 2.71
C HIS A 99 5.68 10.83 1.40
N ALA A 100 6.41 11.94 1.36
CA ALA A 100 7.17 12.32 0.17
C ALA A 100 8.30 11.32 -0.12
N PHE A 101 8.91 10.77 0.92
CA PHE A 101 9.90 9.71 0.81
C PHE A 101 9.29 8.40 0.30
N ILE A 102 8.11 8.03 0.81
CA ILE A 102 7.36 6.85 0.32
C ILE A 102 7.00 7.01 -1.16
N ASP A 103 6.53 8.20 -1.57
CA ASP A 103 6.23 8.51 -2.96
C ASP A 103 7.47 8.39 -3.87
N THR A 104 8.61 8.85 -3.38
CA THR A 104 9.90 8.72 -4.07
C THR A 104 10.28 7.26 -4.26
N ILE A 105 10.14 6.41 -3.25
CA ILE A 105 10.38 4.97 -3.37
C ILE A 105 9.47 4.39 -4.47
N CYS A 106 8.18 4.72 -4.48
CA CYS A 106 7.26 4.21 -5.50
C CYS A 106 7.69 4.61 -6.92
N VAL A 107 8.15 5.85 -7.13
CA VAL A 107 8.68 6.30 -8.42
C VAL A 107 9.94 5.52 -8.79
N GLU A 108 10.90 5.40 -7.87
CA GLU A 108 12.15 4.65 -8.09
C GLU A 108 11.90 3.17 -8.42
N ARG A 109 10.81 2.58 -7.92
CA ARG A 109 10.41 1.19 -8.20
C ARG A 109 9.55 1.02 -9.46
N GLY A 110 9.24 2.11 -10.15
CA GLY A 110 8.47 2.09 -11.41
C GLY A 110 6.95 2.11 -11.22
N PHE A 111 6.44 2.45 -10.03
CA PHE A 111 5.01 2.54 -9.73
C PHE A 111 4.52 3.97 -9.50
N GLY A 112 5.30 4.98 -9.89
CA GLY A 112 4.92 6.39 -9.73
C GLY A 112 3.62 6.75 -10.45
N GLU A 113 3.45 6.29 -11.69
CA GLU A 113 2.21 6.51 -12.46
C GLU A 113 1.02 5.78 -11.84
N ASN A 114 1.19 4.53 -11.42
CA ASN A 114 0.17 3.76 -10.70
C ASN A 114 -0.28 4.46 -9.41
N LEU A 115 0.69 4.98 -8.65
CA LEU A 115 0.42 5.69 -7.41
C LEU A 115 -0.31 7.01 -7.66
N LEU A 116 0.15 7.79 -8.65
CA LEU A 116 -0.52 9.02 -9.07
C LEU A 116 -1.96 8.74 -9.50
N TYR A 117 -2.17 7.69 -10.30
CA TYR A 117 -3.49 7.26 -10.73
C TYR A 117 -4.37 6.85 -9.53
N ALA A 118 -3.82 6.13 -8.56
CA ALA A 118 -4.54 5.75 -7.35
C ALA A 118 -4.95 6.95 -6.48
N PHE A 119 -4.11 8.01 -6.38
CA PHE A 119 -4.50 9.25 -5.70
C PHE A 119 -5.56 10.04 -6.45
N MET A 120 -5.48 10.10 -7.78
CA MET A 120 -6.45 10.84 -8.60
C MET A 120 -7.84 10.19 -8.63
N ASN A 121 -7.96 8.91 -8.32
CA ASN A 121 -9.22 8.16 -8.38
C ASN A 121 -9.84 7.90 -7.00
N ASP A 122 -9.44 8.63 -5.96
CA ASP A 122 -10.00 8.56 -4.60
C ASP A 122 -9.99 7.16 -3.97
N VAL A 123 -9.07 6.27 -4.38
CA VAL A 123 -9.03 4.91 -3.84
C VAL A 123 -8.11 4.79 -2.63
N PHE A 124 -7.66 5.88 -1.98
CA PHE A 124 -7.01 5.79 -0.66
C PHE A 124 -7.92 6.19 0.51
N PRO A 125 -8.82 5.31 1.00
CA PRO A 125 -9.51 5.54 2.26
C PRO A 125 -8.61 5.30 3.48
N GLY A 126 -7.52 6.05 3.68
CA GLY A 126 -6.85 6.22 4.99
C GLY A 126 -7.12 7.57 5.64
N MET A 127 -8.16 8.19 5.11
CA MET A 127 -8.37 9.62 5.13
C MET A 127 -9.70 9.99 5.83
N ILE A 128 -10.33 9.01 6.50
CA ILE A 128 -11.48 9.20 7.38
C ILE A 128 -10.99 9.76 8.72
N GLU A 129 -10.88 11.09 8.78
CA GLU A 129 -10.69 11.98 9.94
C GLU A 129 -10.17 13.31 9.37
N LYS A 130 -11.07 14.25 9.11
CA LYS A 130 -10.82 15.66 8.72
C LYS A 130 -10.76 15.94 7.20
N GLU A 131 -11.94 15.98 6.58
CA GLU A 131 -12.21 16.33 5.16
C GLU A 131 -11.62 17.65 4.63
N PHE A 132 -11.02 18.53 5.45
CA PHE A 132 -10.43 19.80 4.98
C PHE A 132 -8.89 19.86 5.02
N ILE A 133 -8.25 19.19 5.99
CA ILE A 133 -6.77 19.21 6.13
C ILE A 133 -6.11 18.23 5.12
N ARG A 134 -6.91 17.31 4.58
CA ARG A 134 -6.48 16.12 3.84
C ARG A 134 -6.49 16.28 2.31
N SER A 135 -7.35 17.13 1.76
CA SER A 135 -7.32 17.46 0.33
C SER A 135 -6.03 18.18 -0.03
N GLU A 136 -5.57 19.12 0.80
CA GLU A 136 -4.30 19.82 0.59
C GLU A 136 -3.10 18.85 0.62
N GLU A 137 -3.12 17.85 1.51
CA GLU A 137 -2.07 16.83 1.56
C GLU A 137 -2.06 15.93 0.33
N ILE A 138 -3.21 15.41 -0.12
CA ILE A 138 -3.29 14.64 -1.38
C ILE A 138 -2.86 15.51 -2.55
N GLU A 139 -3.34 16.74 -2.64
CA GLU A 139 -2.98 17.66 -3.72
C GLU A 139 -1.47 17.91 -3.73
N ASN A 140 -0.86 18.13 -2.57
CA ASN A 140 0.59 18.28 -2.42
C ASN A 140 1.35 17.02 -2.87
N ARG A 141 0.86 15.82 -2.52
CA ARG A 141 1.44 14.54 -2.97
C ARG A 141 1.28 14.34 -4.47
N ILE A 142 0.12 14.65 -5.04
CA ILE A 142 -0.14 14.63 -6.49
C ILE A 142 0.84 15.57 -7.21
N GLN A 143 1.00 16.81 -6.72
CA GLN A 143 1.94 17.76 -7.30
C GLN A 143 3.39 17.30 -7.14
N GLY A 144 3.75 16.71 -5.99
CA GLY A 144 5.06 16.10 -5.76
C GLY A 144 5.36 14.98 -6.74
N LEU A 145 4.43 14.04 -6.92
CA LEU A 145 4.54 12.94 -7.87
C LEU A 145 4.65 13.42 -9.32
N ARG A 146 3.84 14.40 -9.71
CA ARG A 146 3.94 15.03 -11.04
C ARG A 146 5.33 15.60 -11.31
N ARG A 147 5.90 16.32 -10.34
CA ARG A 147 7.28 16.83 -10.44
C ARG A 147 8.31 15.71 -10.55
N LEU A 148 8.16 14.63 -9.76
CA LEU A 148 9.06 13.47 -9.80
C LEU A 148 8.99 12.72 -11.15
N LEU A 149 7.79 12.65 -11.74
CA LEU A 149 7.53 12.02 -13.03
C LEU A 149 7.83 12.93 -14.23
N GLY A 150 8.03 14.23 -14.00
CA GLY A 150 8.27 15.22 -15.05
C GLY A 150 7.02 15.58 -15.86
N CYS A 151 5.82 15.52 -15.26
CA CYS A 151 4.53 15.82 -15.89
C CYS A 151 3.73 16.92 -15.20
#